data_AF-B8CLR7-F1
#
_entry.id   AF-B8CLR7-F1
#
_cell.length_a   1.000
_cell.length_b   1.000
_cell.length_c   1.000
_cell.angle_alpha   90.00
_cell.angle_beta   90.00
_cell.angle_gamma   90.00
#
_symmetry.space_group_name_H-M   'P 1'
#
loop_
_entity.id
_entity.type
_entity.pdbx_description
1 polymer ?
#
loop_
_entity_poly.entity_id
_entity_poly.type
_entity_poly.pdbx_seq_one_letter_code
_entity_poly.pdbx_strand_id
1 'polypeptide(L)'
;MKILNTVFLLSLLASTAVQAHQAPIVSDGSQQLCYISSNDIGSHEWLKKASLFHSVLASASSERVDACWNLDSDAKAKEARLLVAIDATQTTLVIK
;
A
#
# COMPACT_ATOMS: atom_id res chain seq x y z
N MET A 1 33.83 -7.22 -70.92
CA MET A 1 34.50 -6.55 -69.77
C MET A 1 33.43 -6.14 -68.77
N LYS A 2 33.78 -6.30 -67.48
CA LYS A 2 32.94 -6.18 -66.27
C LYS A 2 32.19 -4.84 -66.18
N ILE A 3 31.15 -4.84 -65.33
CA ILE A 3 30.50 -3.74 -64.56
C ILE A 3 28.97 -4.00 -64.60
N LEU A 4 28.17 -4.10 -63.54
CA LEU A 4 28.40 -3.93 -62.10
C LEU A 4 27.28 -4.69 -61.35
N ASN A 5 27.69 -5.44 -60.32
CA ASN A 5 26.84 -5.84 -59.20
C ASN A 5 26.49 -4.61 -58.37
N THR A 6 25.21 -4.38 -58.08
CA THR A 6 24.79 -3.80 -56.78
C THR A 6 23.28 -3.97 -56.59
N VAL A 7 22.92 -5.04 -55.88
CA VAL A 7 21.62 -5.13 -55.20
C VAL A 7 21.69 -4.22 -53.98
N PHE A 8 20.88 -3.16 -53.97
CA PHE A 8 20.75 -2.26 -52.82
C PHE A 8 19.31 -2.36 -52.31
N LEU A 9 19.07 -3.33 -51.43
CA LEU A 9 17.83 -3.46 -50.68
C LEU A 9 17.98 -2.68 -49.37
N LEU A 10 17.61 -1.39 -49.39
CA LEU A 10 17.34 -0.64 -48.15
C LEU A 10 15.92 -0.97 -47.70
N SER A 11 15.82 -2.01 -46.87
CA SER A 11 14.63 -2.26 -46.07
C SER A 11 14.69 -1.38 -44.82
N LEU A 12 14.25 -0.14 -44.95
CA LEU A 12 13.95 0.72 -43.81
C LEU A 12 12.43 0.77 -43.63
N LEU A 13 12.04 0.83 -42.36
CA LEU A 13 10.81 1.35 -41.79
C LEU A 13 9.95 0.36 -41.01
N ALA A 14 10.01 0.64 -39.70
CA ALA A 14 8.94 0.58 -38.73
C ALA A 14 8.59 -0.80 -38.19
N SER A 15 9.42 -1.25 -37.24
CA SER A 15 8.88 -1.89 -36.05
C SER A 15 7.92 -0.91 -35.38
N THR A 16 6.63 -0.98 -35.70
CA THR A 16 5.60 -0.38 -34.86
C THR A 16 5.67 -1.14 -33.55
N ALA A 17 6.30 -0.53 -32.54
CA ALA A 17 6.12 -0.94 -31.17
C ALA A 17 4.61 -0.88 -30.90
N VAL A 18 3.96 -2.04 -30.88
CA VAL A 18 2.57 -2.15 -30.44
C VAL A 18 2.62 -1.79 -28.96
N GLN A 19 2.26 -0.54 -28.70
CA GLN A 19 2.08 0.01 -27.38
C GLN A 19 1.03 -0.85 -26.67
N ALA A 20 1.51 -1.77 -25.83
CA ALA A 20 0.66 -2.46 -24.87
C ALA A 20 0.00 -1.36 -24.05
N HIS A 21 -1.29 -1.14 -24.30
CA HIS A 21 -2.11 -0.32 -23.43
C HIS A 21 -2.19 -1.09 -22.12
N GLN A 22 -1.22 -0.86 -21.24
CA GLN A 22 -1.37 -1.18 -19.84
C GLN A 22 -2.50 -0.28 -19.36
N ALA A 23 -3.70 -0.84 -19.31
CA ALA A 23 -4.76 -0.31 -18.46
C ALA A 23 -4.12 -0.06 -17.09
N PRO A 24 -4.40 1.09 -16.44
CA PRO A 24 -3.91 1.31 -15.10
C PRO A 24 -4.39 0.13 -14.25
N ILE A 25 -3.44 -0.62 -13.71
CA ILE A 25 -3.72 -1.57 -12.64
C ILE A 25 -4.18 -0.67 -11.49
N VAL A 26 -5.49 -0.45 -11.38
CA VAL A 26 -6.09 0.10 -10.18
C VAL A 26 -5.90 -0.99 -9.15
N SER A 27 -4.78 -0.89 -8.43
CA SER A 27 -4.52 -1.72 -7.27
C SER A 27 -5.61 -1.39 -6.28
N ASP A 28 -6.64 -2.24 -6.21
CA ASP A 28 -7.73 -2.20 -5.23
C ASP A 28 -7.21 -2.57 -3.81
N GLY A 29 -5.98 -2.14 -3.50
CA GLY A 29 -5.23 -2.44 -2.30
C GLY A 29 -5.27 -1.23 -1.38
N SER A 30 -6.46 -0.83 -0.93
CA SER A 30 -6.56 0.14 0.15
C SER A 30 -6.01 -0.52 1.41
N GLN A 31 -4.82 -0.09 1.85
CA GLN A 31 -4.25 -0.58 3.11
C GLN A 31 -5.18 -0.23 4.27
N GLN A 32 -5.24 -1.07 5.29
CA GLN A 32 -6.08 -0.86 6.48
C GLN A 32 -5.26 -0.96 7.76
N LEU A 33 -5.50 -0.07 8.73
CA LEU A 33 -5.06 -0.27 10.10
C LEU A 33 -6.11 -1.13 10.81
N CYS A 34 -5.70 -2.26 11.37
CA CYS A 34 -6.57 -3.15 12.12
C CYS A 34 -6.14 -3.25 13.58
N TYR A 35 -7.11 -3.19 14.49
CA TYR A 35 -6.97 -3.51 15.91
C TYR A 35 -7.44 -4.95 16.16
N ILE A 36 -6.63 -5.73 16.89
CA ILE A 36 -6.88 -7.13 17.24
C ILE A 36 -7.01 -7.25 18.76
N SER A 37 -8.24 -7.35 19.25
CA SER A 37 -8.57 -7.26 20.68
C SER A 37 -8.03 -8.42 21.51
N SER A 38 -7.85 -9.59 20.89
CA SER A 38 -7.26 -10.78 21.52
C SER A 38 -5.79 -10.60 21.88
N ASN A 39 -5.09 -9.66 21.21
CA ASN A 39 -3.66 -9.42 21.39
C ASN A 39 -3.38 -8.17 22.24
N ASP A 40 -4.43 -7.45 22.65
CA ASP A 40 -4.30 -6.23 23.45
C ASP A 40 -4.00 -6.57 24.93
N ILE A 41 -2.74 -6.38 25.34
CA ILE A 41 -2.29 -6.57 26.72
C ILE A 41 -2.58 -5.37 27.63
N GLY A 42 -3.20 -4.30 27.12
CA GLY A 42 -3.61 -3.14 27.91
C GLY A 42 -2.53 -2.07 28.15
N SER A 43 -1.41 -2.09 27.42
CA SER A 43 -0.37 -1.05 27.57
C SER A 43 -0.81 0.29 26.99
N HIS A 44 -1.59 0.26 25.90
CA HIS A 44 -2.17 1.40 25.19
C HIS A 44 -1.20 2.57 24.91
N GLU A 45 0.11 2.30 24.85
CA GLU A 45 1.13 3.31 24.51
C GLU A 45 0.90 3.86 23.10
N TRP A 46 0.41 3.01 22.19
CA TRP A 46 -0.02 3.41 20.87
C TRP A 46 -1.19 4.41 20.91
N LEU A 47 -2.14 4.28 21.85
CA LEU A 47 -3.31 5.17 21.94
C LEU A 47 -2.90 6.59 22.35
N LYS A 48 -1.89 6.70 23.22
CA LYS A 48 -1.32 7.99 23.66
C LYS A 48 -0.66 8.77 22.52
N LYS A 49 -0.26 8.08 21.44
CA LYS A 49 0.35 8.69 20.25
C LYS A 49 -0.61 8.83 19.08
N ALA A 50 -1.79 8.21 19.16
CA ALA A 50 -2.82 8.34 18.15
C ALA A 50 -3.44 9.74 18.18
N SER A 51 -3.62 10.31 16.99
CA SER A 51 -4.27 11.59 16.75
C SER A 51 -5.46 11.37 15.80
N LEU A 52 -5.20 10.94 14.56
CA LEU A 52 -6.23 10.67 13.55
C LEU A 52 -7.06 9.43 13.90
N PHE A 53 -6.46 8.44 14.58
CA PHE A 53 -7.15 7.21 14.96
C PHE A 53 -7.60 7.17 16.42
N HIS A 54 -7.35 8.22 17.21
CA HIS A 54 -7.57 8.18 18.66
C HIS A 54 -9.00 7.77 19.02
N SER A 55 -10.00 8.45 18.47
CA SER A 55 -11.41 8.19 18.81
C SER A 55 -11.82 6.75 18.50
N VAL A 56 -11.43 6.24 17.34
CA VAL A 56 -11.87 4.91 16.89
C VAL A 56 -11.13 3.78 17.61
N LEU A 57 -9.84 3.96 17.88
CA LEU A 57 -9.06 2.98 18.64
C LEU A 57 -9.40 2.98 20.13
N ALA A 58 -9.70 4.14 20.71
CA ALA A 58 -10.17 4.23 22.11
C ALA A 58 -11.48 3.45 22.30
N SER A 59 -12.45 3.61 21.38
CA SER A 59 -13.71 2.86 21.41
C SER A 59 -13.45 1.36 21.26
N ALA A 60 -12.75 0.96 20.19
CA ALA A 60 -12.48 -0.44 19.90
C ALA A 60 -11.74 -1.15 21.03
N SER A 61 -10.77 -0.47 21.65
CA SER A 61 -10.02 -1.01 22.78
C SER A 61 -10.84 -1.08 24.07
N SER A 62 -11.64 -0.05 24.38
CA SER A 62 -12.53 -0.07 25.55
C SER A 62 -13.60 -1.16 25.43
N GLU A 63 -14.12 -1.38 24.22
CA GLU A 63 -15.16 -2.38 23.95
C GLU A 63 -14.57 -3.77 23.68
N ARG A 64 -13.25 -3.87 23.49
CA ARG A 64 -12.51 -5.07 23.08
C ARG A 64 -13.05 -5.70 21.79
N VAL A 65 -13.32 -4.88 20.79
CA VAL A 65 -13.89 -5.31 19.50
C VAL A 65 -12.85 -5.17 18.38
N ASP A 66 -12.67 -6.23 17.59
CA ASP A 66 -11.83 -6.21 16.39
C ASP A 66 -12.42 -5.25 15.34
N ALA A 67 -11.57 -4.39 14.79
CA ALA A 67 -11.98 -3.40 13.78
C ALA A 67 -10.83 -3.03 12.85
N CYS A 68 -11.16 -2.63 11.61
CA CYS A 68 -10.21 -2.18 10.60
C CYS A 68 -10.69 -0.86 9.97
N TRP A 69 -9.76 0.06 9.72
CA TRP A 69 -10.03 1.37 9.11
C TRP A 69 -9.13 1.62 7.91
N ASN A 70 -9.73 2.12 6.83
CA ASN A 70 -9.02 2.41 5.58
C ASN A 70 -7.98 3.52 5.75
N LEU A 71 -6.81 3.31 5.15
CA LEU A 71 -5.72 4.28 5.02
C LEU A 71 -5.90 5.06 3.73
N ASP A 72 -6.94 5.89 3.67
CA ASP A 72 -7.36 6.69 2.51
C ASP A 72 -6.53 7.96 2.26
N SER A 73 -5.51 8.21 3.08
CA SER A 73 -4.64 9.38 2.98
C SER A 73 -3.25 9.09 3.53
N ASP A 74 -2.25 9.78 2.99
CA ASP A 74 -0.86 9.66 3.44
C ASP A 74 -0.68 9.95 4.93
N ALA A 75 -1.46 10.90 5.46
CA ALA A 75 -1.44 11.24 6.88
C ALA A 75 -1.88 10.05 7.75
N LYS A 76 -2.99 9.38 7.38
CA LYS A 76 -3.44 8.16 8.05
C LYS A 76 -2.43 7.03 7.88
N ALA A 77 -1.88 6.84 6.68
CA ALA A 77 -0.88 5.81 6.44
C ALA A 77 0.39 6.00 7.28
N LYS A 78 0.86 7.25 7.41
CA LYS A 78 2.02 7.61 8.24
C LYS A 78 1.74 7.37 9.73
N GLU A 79 0.58 7.78 10.22
CA GLU A 79 0.20 7.55 11.61
C GLU A 79 0.06 6.06 11.90
N ALA A 80 -0.65 5.30 11.06
CA ALA A 80 -0.83 3.87 11.23
C ALA A 80 0.52 3.13 11.37
N ARG A 81 1.51 3.46 10.53
CA ARG A 81 2.86 2.88 10.60
C ARG A 81 3.56 3.21 11.91
N LEU A 82 3.43 4.45 12.39
CA LEU A 82 3.96 4.85 13.70
C LEU A 82 3.29 4.05 14.82
N LEU A 83 1.96 3.93 14.80
CA LEU A 83 1.20 3.22 15.83
C LEU A 83 1.55 1.73 15.91
N VAL A 84 1.69 1.06 14.75
CA VAL A 84 2.16 -0.33 14.69
C VAL A 84 3.59 -0.46 15.23
N ALA A 85 4.48 0.49 14.92
CA ALA A 85 5.88 0.43 15.37
C ALA A 85 6.06 0.58 16.89
N ILE A 86 5.12 1.24 17.57
CA ILE A 86 5.14 1.44 19.03
C ILE A 86 4.22 0.47 19.78
N ASP A 87 3.45 -0.36 19.08
CA ASP A 87 2.67 -1.42 19.69
C ASP A 87 3.62 -2.44 20.34
N ALA A 88 3.51 -2.59 21.66
CA ALA A 88 4.40 -3.43 22.46
C ALA A 88 4.35 -4.92 22.05
N THR A 89 3.22 -5.39 21.52
CA THR A 89 3.06 -6.77 21.08
C THR A 89 3.30 -6.96 19.59
N GLN A 90 3.43 -5.86 18.83
CA GLN A 90 3.49 -5.82 17.35
C GLN A 90 2.35 -6.60 16.65
N THR A 91 1.29 -6.90 17.38
CA THR A 91 0.20 -7.78 16.95
C THR A 91 -1.17 -7.28 17.45
N THR A 92 -1.21 -6.28 18.34
CA THR A 92 -2.43 -5.54 18.69
C THR A 92 -2.85 -4.66 17.54
N LEU A 93 -1.90 -4.00 16.88
CA LEU A 93 -2.11 -3.17 15.69
C LEU A 93 -1.35 -3.75 14.50
N VAL A 94 -2.04 -3.92 13.37
CA VAL A 94 -1.43 -4.40 12.12
C VAL A 94 -1.91 -3.60 10.92
N ILE A 95 -1.07 -3.48 9.89
CA ILE A 95 -1.48 -2.95 8.58
C ILE A 95 -1.69 -4.13 7.63
N LYS A 96 -2.87 -4.23 7.03
CA LYS A 96 -3.23 -5.22 6.01
C LYS A 96 -3.36 -4.57 4.64
#